data_AF-A0A7C4IWB3-F1
#
_entry.id   AF-A0A7C4IWB3-F1
#
_cell.length_a   1.000
_cell.length_b   1.000
_cell.length_c   1.000
_cell.angle_alpha   90.00
_cell.angle_beta   90.00
_cell.angle_gamma   90.00
#
_symmetry.space_group_name_H-M   'P 1'
#
loop_
_entity.id
_entity.type
_entity.pdbx_description
1 polymer ?
#
loop_
_entity_poly.entity_id
_entity_poly.type
_entity_poly.pdbx_seq_one_letter_code
_entity_poly.pdbx_strand_id
1 'polypeptide(L)' 'MMSIPGGDFETAWEHREEVRLEELAIPFISKKDLVRAKEASGRAQDLIDAEQLKKSETTNP' A
#
# COMPACT_ATOMS: atom_id res chain seq x y z
N MET A 1 4.08 -2.55 19.69
CA MET A 1 3.64 -3.28 18.49
C MET A 1 3.07 -2.25 17.53
N MET A 2 3.67 -2.08 16.36
CA MET A 2 3.16 -1.14 15.34
C MET A 2 2.13 -1.89 14.51
N SER A 3 0.86 -1.57 14.69
CA SER A 3 -0.22 -2.16 13.91
C SER A 3 -0.64 -1.19 12.81
N ILE A 4 -0.89 -1.72 11.62
CA ILE A 4 -1.55 -0.98 10.55
C ILE A 4 -3.03 -1.40 10.53
N PRO A 5 -3.95 -0.53 10.08
CA PRO A 5 -5.32 -0.96 9.84
C PRO A 5 -5.31 -2.20 8.92
N GLY A 6 -6.06 -3.24 9.28
CA GLY A 6 -6.20 -4.44 8.43
C GLY A 6 -5.10 -5.50 8.57
N GLY A 7 -4.08 -5.31 9.42
CA GLY A 7 -3.06 -6.33 9.63
C GLY A 7 -1.90 -5.92 10.54
N ASP A 8 -0.83 -6.71 10.45
CA ASP A 8 0.42 -6.43 11.16
C ASP A 8 1.42 -5.72 10.24
N PHE A 9 2.13 -4.73 10.78
CA PHE A 9 3.10 -3.97 10.00
C PHE A 9 4.26 -4.85 9.55
N GLU A 10 4.76 -5.76 10.38
CA GLU A 10 5.92 -6.58 10.02
C GLU A 10 5.60 -7.45 8.81
N THR A 11 4.42 -8.07 8.78
CA THR A 11 3.96 -8.86 7.63
C THR A 11 3.83 -8.01 6.35
N ALA A 12 3.29 -6.78 6.45
CA ALA A 12 3.21 -5.89 5.29
C ALA A 12 4.59 -5.40 4.84
N TRP A 13 5.53 -5.25 5.77
CA TRP A 13 6.89 -4.79 5.53
C TRP A 13 7.80 -5.88 4.93
N GLU A 14 7.50 -7.16 5.17
CA GLU A 14 8.15 -8.28 4.51
C GLU A 14 7.93 -8.25 2.99
N HIS A 15 6.74 -7.84 2.54
CA HIS A 15 6.40 -7.72 1.13
C HIS A 15 6.71 -6.34 0.53
N ARG A 16 7.60 -5.55 1.15
CA ARG A 16 7.92 -4.22 0.63
C ARG A 16 8.60 -4.28 -0.74
N GLU A 17 8.29 -3.29 -1.56
CA GLU A 17 8.88 -3.05 -2.87
C GLU A 17 9.81 -1.82 -2.78
N GLU A 18 10.99 -1.91 -3.38
CA GLU A 18 11.89 -0.76 -3.48
C GLU A 18 11.60 0.04 -4.74
N VAL A 19 11.21 1.30 -4.57
CA VAL A 19 10.99 2.23 -5.67
C VAL A 19 12.19 3.17 -5.74
N ARG A 20 12.83 3.23 -6.90
CA ARG A 20 13.95 4.16 -7.14
C ARG A 20 13.41 5.51 -7.60
N LEU A 21 13.57 6.52 -6.76
CA LEU A 21 13.36 7.93 -7.11
C LEU A 21 14.73 8.60 -7.17
N GLU A 22 15.15 8.98 -8.39
CA GLU A 22 16.47 9.56 -8.63
C GLU A 22 17.59 8.65 -8.10
N GLU A 23 18.37 9.13 -7.13
CA GLU A 23 19.46 8.40 -6.48
C GLU A 23 19.01 7.67 -5.19
N LEU A 24 17.74 7.78 -4.81
CA LEU A 24 17.19 7.20 -3.60
C LEU A 24 16.40 5.92 -3.88
N ALA A 25 16.70 4.88 -3.12
CA ALA A 25 15.86 3.69 -3.03
C ALA A 25 14.91 3.85 -1.84
N ILE A 26 13.61 3.98 -2.11
CA ILE A 26 12.58 4.21 -1.11
C ILE A 26 11.74 2.93 -0.99
N PRO A 27 11.72 2.28 0.17
CA PRO A 27 10.88 1.11 0.39
C PRO A 27 9.42 1.52 0.63
N PHE A 28 8.50 0.86 -0.07
CA PHE A 28 7.06 0.97 0.12
C PHE A 28 6.48 -0.41 0.41
N ILE A 29 5.45 -0.51 1.24
CA ILE A 29 4.69 -1.77 1.36
C ILE A 29 4.07 -2.15 0.02
N SER A 30 3.84 -3.44 -0.21
CA SER A 30 3.22 -3.89 -1.45
C SER A 30 1.92 -3.16 -1.72
N LYS A 31 1.57 -2.99 -3.00
CA LYS A 31 0.30 -2.38 -3.40
C LYS A 31 -0.90 -3.08 -2.77
N LYS A 32 -0.85 -4.42 -2.67
CA LYS A 32 -1.90 -5.24 -2.06
C LYS A 32 -2.07 -4.93 -0.58
N ASP A 33 -0.96 -4.81 0.16
CA ASP A 33 -0.99 -4.48 1.59
C ASP A 33 -1.43 -3.02 1.81
N LEU A 34 -1.07 -2.11 0.90
CA LEU A 34 -1.53 -0.72 0.92
C LEU A 34 -3.05 -0.60 0.72
N VAL A 35 -3.61 -1.33 -0.26
CA VAL A 35 -5.06 -1.39 -0.51
C VAL A 35 -5.77 -1.94 0.73
N ARG A 36 -5.29 -3.06 1.28
CA ARG A 36 -5.85 -3.67 2.49
C ARG A 36 -5.83 -2.71 3.68
N ALA A 37 -4.74 -1.97 3.86
CA ALA A 37 -4.64 -0.97 4.93
C ALA A 37 -5.63 0.18 4.75
N LYS A 38 -5.81 0.65 3.51
CA LYS A 38 -6.77 1.70 3.20
C LYS A 38 -8.21 1.25 3.41
N GLU A 39 -8.58 0.05 2.97
CA GLU A 39 -9.92 -0.52 3.20
C GLU A 39 -10.24 -0.66 4.69
N ALA A 40 -9.28 -1.15 5.47
CA ALA A 40 -9.48 -1.39 6.89
C ALA A 40 -9.49 -0.12 7.75
N SER A 41 -8.98 1.01 7.24
CA SER A 41 -9.01 2.29 7.94
C SER A 41 -10.42 2.89 8.06
N GLY A 42 -11.35 2.48 7.19
CA GLY A 42 -12.76 2.88 7.21
C GLY A 42 -13.05 4.36 6.89
N ARG A 43 -12.03 5.19 6.61
CA ARG A 43 -12.24 6.59 6.22
C ARG A 43 -12.74 6.66 4.78
N ALA A 44 -13.75 7.49 4.51
CA ALA A 44 -14.33 7.62 3.16
C ALA A 44 -13.27 7.92 2.08
N GLN A 45 -12.28 8.76 2.40
CA GLN A 45 -11.20 9.06 1.48
C GLN A 45 -10.29 7.85 1.22
N ASP A 46 -9.97 7.06 2.25
CA ASP A 46 -9.13 5.87 2.06
C ASP A 46 -9.82 4.79 1.22
N LEU A 47 -11.14 4.65 1.36
CA LEU A 47 -11.93 3.75 0.50
C LEU A 47 -11.86 4.19 -0.97
N ILE A 48 -11.97 5.51 -1.23
CA ILE A 48 -11.82 6.06 -2.58
C ILE A 48 -10.42 5.80 -3.13
N ASP A 49 -9.40 6.02 -2.32
CA ASP A 49 -8.01 5.78 -2.70
C ASP A 49 -7.73 4.30 -2.97
N ALA A 50 -8.28 3.38 -2.17
CA ALA A 50 -8.17 1.93 -2.38
C ALA A 50 -8.76 1.52 -3.73
N GLU A 51 -9.93 2.06 -4.09
CA GLU A 51 -10.56 1.82 -5.39
C GLU A 51 -9.75 2.38 -6.55
N GLN A 52 -9.12 3.55 -6.40
CA GLN A 52 -8.21 4.11 -7.41
C GLN A 52 -6.96 3.25 -7.59
N LEU A 53 -6.38 2.75 -6.49
CA LEU A 53 -5.22 1.88 -6.52
C LEU A 53 -5.54 0.56 -7.23
N LYS A 54 -6.69 -0.07 -6.99
CA LYS A 54 -7.11 -1.27 -7.73
C LYS A 54 -7.21 -1.02 -9.23
N LYS A 55 -7.74 0.14 -9.64
CA LYS A 55 -7.88 0.51 -11.06
C LYS A 55 -6.55 0.75 -11.77
N SER A 56 -5.53 1.23 -11.06
CA SER A 56 -4.22 1.47 -11.66
C SER A 56 -3.40 0.20 -11.92
N GLU A 57 -3.85 -1.00 -11.51
CA GLU A 57 -3.19 -2.26 -11.91
C GLU A 57 -3.29 -2.56 -13.41
N THR A 58 -4.22 -1.93 -14.13
CA THR A 58 -4.45 -2.21 -15.56
C THR A 58 -3.65 -1.30 -16.50
N THR A 59 -2.83 -0.39 -15.99
CA THR A 59 -2.05 0.53 -16.82
C THR A 59 -0.59 0.54 -16.39
N ASN A 60 0.14 -0.50 -16.77
CA ASN A 60 1.59 -0.43 -16.92
C ASN A 60 1.95 -1.11 -18.26
N PRO A 61 2.22 -0.35 -19.34
CA PRO A 61 2.83 -0.88 -20.57
C PRO A 61 4.30 -1.30 -20.35
#